data_AF-A0A1B6CRX9-F1
#
_entry.id   AF-A0A1B6CRX9-F1
#
_cell.length_a   1.000
_cell.length_b   1.000
_cell.length_c   1.000
_cell.angle_alpha   90.00
_cell.angle_beta   90.00
_cell.angle_gamma   90.00
#
_symmetry.space_group_name_H-M   'P 1'
#
loop_
_entity.id
_entity.type
_entity.pdbx_description
1 polymer ?
#
loop_
_entity_poly.entity_id
_entity_poly.type
_entity_poly.pdbx_seq_one_letter_code
_entity_poly.pdbx_strand_id
1 'polypeptide(L)'
;NMIFFVFLTLFNLCLAEGCLKAGKPCVTFDDCCDSLYCVNSTCISSTCIPEYQLCLPEDDLCCNGTYCIADQCFRPCRRDGDCEHDSDCCDGSVCNLSKDGSGFCGRICKELGQSCDFFVDTCCKNVCKNGTCVENICRKLHEECNPFTHTCCSGTACYHGFCVGQCQERGGSCKINYDCCGTSLKCQNGTCSCNEYGQQCHSDKDCCESPALYPTQCIHGICRRPCYKDGSKCESKDECCSYNCKNNICIEGCKRQGLSCTSTADCCRGVCGEKSLCQKEDPCSKLGSVCLKPDDCCLSLCRNGTCQLPCTSIGGYCLEDSQDCCDGGICVNKICRTPCLDYGECCSSNSECCSNKCNDGICDAECKPDAQYCTKGSECCSGSCQENTCVTACLANSQYCLFDHECCDKHCIGRVCLHPCSKQNESCATAQDCCSTENCVNGVCGPDCFPSTYKCKKGNQCCSGDCKDGLCGVY
;
A
#
# COMPACT_ATOMS: atom_id res chain seq x y z
N ASN A 1 73.62 -31.94 -12.98
CA ASN A 1 73.44 -30.95 -14.07
C ASN A 1 72.93 -31.69 -15.29
N MET A 2 71.80 -31.24 -15.88
CA MET A 2 71.03 -31.79 -17.02
C MET A 2 70.30 -33.12 -16.77
N ILE A 3 68.96 -33.20 -16.67
CA ILE A 3 67.83 -32.89 -17.61
C ILE A 3 67.80 -33.84 -18.81
N PHE A 4 66.78 -34.72 -18.88
CA PHE A 4 65.84 -34.94 -20.00
C PHE A 4 65.04 -36.26 -19.82
N PHE A 5 63.71 -36.19 -19.69
CA PHE A 5 62.75 -37.28 -20.01
C PHE A 5 61.41 -36.58 -20.34
N VAL A 6 61.07 -36.39 -21.62
CA VAL A 6 60.26 -37.27 -22.49
C VAL A 6 58.80 -37.41 -22.03
N PHE A 7 57.93 -36.80 -22.84
CA PHE A 7 56.48 -36.96 -22.88
C PHE A 7 56.06 -38.43 -22.98
N LEU A 8 55.14 -38.88 -22.12
CA LEU A 8 54.23 -39.97 -22.42
C LEU A 8 52.82 -39.61 -21.92
N THR A 9 51.90 -39.52 -22.86
CA THR A 9 50.45 -39.32 -22.69
C THR A 9 49.80 -40.50 -21.98
N LEU A 10 49.19 -40.26 -20.82
CA LEU A 10 48.16 -41.13 -20.24
C LEU A 10 46.82 -40.41 -20.34
N PHE A 11 45.98 -40.92 -21.25
CA PHE A 11 44.54 -40.69 -21.31
C PHE A 11 43.91 -40.94 -19.92
N ASN A 12 43.38 -39.89 -19.30
CA ASN A 12 42.28 -40.04 -18.35
C ASN A 12 41.02 -39.55 -19.06
N LEU A 13 40.26 -40.49 -19.60
CA LEU A 13 38.83 -40.28 -19.85
C LEU A 13 38.18 -40.04 -18.49
N CYS A 14 37.83 -38.80 -18.18
CA CYS A 14 36.77 -38.53 -17.23
C CYS A 14 35.50 -39.16 -17.80
N LEU A 15 35.07 -40.29 -17.23
CA LEU A 15 33.69 -40.75 -17.33
C LEU A 15 32.83 -39.65 -16.71
N ALA A 16 32.07 -38.94 -17.55
CA ALA A 16 30.87 -38.27 -17.07
C ALA A 16 29.94 -39.38 -16.56
N GLU A 17 29.66 -39.41 -15.26
CA GLU A 17 28.63 -40.28 -14.71
C GLU A 17 27.30 -39.87 -15.35
N GLY A 18 26.84 -40.69 -16.29
CA GLY A 18 25.52 -40.55 -16.88
C GLY A 18 24.46 -40.86 -15.84
N CYS A 19 23.36 -40.13 -15.91
CA CYS A 19 22.16 -40.35 -15.12
C CYS A 19 21.71 -41.83 -15.09
N LEU A 20 21.02 -42.22 -14.02
CA LEU A 20 20.54 -43.56 -13.71
C LEU A 20 19.25 -43.86 -14.47
N LYS A 21 19.23 -45.04 -15.11
CA LYS A 21 18.07 -45.55 -15.85
C LYS A 21 17.02 -46.14 -14.90
N ALA A 22 15.80 -46.33 -15.42
CA ALA A 22 14.69 -46.91 -14.67
C ALA A 22 15.05 -48.24 -14.00
N GLY A 23 14.64 -48.42 -12.75
CA GLY A 23 14.92 -49.59 -11.91
C GLY A 23 16.28 -49.57 -11.22
N LYS A 24 17.09 -48.52 -11.36
CA LYS A 24 18.36 -48.36 -10.63
C LYS A 24 18.19 -47.67 -9.29
N PRO A 25 19.00 -48.04 -8.29
CA PRO A 25 18.94 -47.42 -6.97
C PRO A 25 19.49 -46.00 -7.03
N CYS A 26 18.75 -45.04 -6.50
CA CYS A 26 19.08 -43.61 -6.50
C CYS A 26 19.10 -43.07 -5.08
N VAL A 27 19.90 -42.03 -4.85
CA VAL A 27 20.09 -41.36 -3.55
C VAL A 27 19.59 -39.92 -3.60
N THR A 28 19.78 -39.24 -4.74
CA THR A 28 19.35 -37.85 -4.97
C THR A 28 18.45 -37.76 -6.20
N PHE A 29 17.67 -36.68 -6.29
CA PHE A 29 16.70 -36.49 -7.38
C PHE A 29 17.36 -36.28 -8.75
N ASP A 30 18.58 -35.72 -8.78
CA ASP A 30 19.38 -35.52 -10.00
C ASP A 30 20.08 -36.80 -10.48
N ASP A 31 20.01 -37.88 -9.69
CA ASP A 31 20.66 -39.13 -10.06
C ASP A 31 19.94 -39.79 -11.25
N CYS A 32 18.64 -39.59 -11.43
CA CYS A 32 17.85 -40.28 -12.46
C CYS A 32 17.82 -39.51 -13.79
N CYS A 33 17.76 -40.21 -14.92
CA CYS A 33 17.69 -39.56 -16.23
C CYS A 33 16.39 -38.77 -16.43
N ASP A 34 16.43 -37.76 -17.31
CA ASP A 34 15.27 -36.96 -17.72
C ASP A 34 14.02 -37.83 -17.90
N SER A 35 12.92 -37.43 -17.25
CA SER A 35 11.62 -38.14 -17.19
C SER A 35 11.55 -39.35 -16.23
N LEU A 36 12.56 -39.56 -15.37
CA LEU A 36 12.55 -40.54 -14.29
C LEU A 36 12.68 -39.85 -12.92
N TYR A 37 11.94 -40.34 -11.94
CA TYR A 37 11.94 -39.80 -10.57
C TYR A 37 12.51 -40.81 -9.60
N CYS A 38 13.29 -40.35 -8.62
CA CYS A 38 13.79 -41.20 -7.55
C CYS A 38 12.68 -41.41 -6.51
N VAL A 39 12.01 -42.57 -6.54
CA VAL A 39 10.92 -42.91 -5.62
C VAL A 39 11.28 -44.18 -4.87
N ASN A 40 11.21 -44.15 -3.53
CA ASN A 40 11.64 -45.27 -2.67
C ASN A 40 13.04 -45.79 -3.05
N SER A 41 13.99 -44.86 -3.22
CA SER A 41 15.37 -45.16 -3.61
C SER A 41 15.52 -45.87 -4.96
N THR A 42 14.54 -45.78 -5.87
CA THR A 42 14.60 -46.39 -7.21
C THR A 42 14.11 -45.42 -8.29
N CYS A 43 14.83 -45.31 -9.40
CA CYS A 43 14.39 -44.49 -10.54
C CYS A 43 13.16 -45.13 -11.21
N ILE A 44 12.02 -44.45 -11.24
CA ILE A 44 10.79 -44.91 -11.90
C ILE A 44 10.28 -43.90 -12.92
N SER A 45 9.62 -44.37 -13.98
CA SER A 45 8.91 -43.50 -14.93
C SER A 45 7.51 -43.21 -14.40
N SER A 46 7.10 -41.94 -14.37
CA SER A 46 5.76 -41.53 -13.95
C SER A 46 5.19 -40.49 -14.91
N THR A 47 3.86 -40.51 -15.11
CA THR A 47 3.12 -39.52 -15.92
C THR A 47 2.76 -38.26 -15.16
N CYS A 48 3.05 -38.21 -13.87
CA CYS A 48 2.85 -37.08 -12.97
C CYS A 48 4.00 -37.05 -11.94
N ILE A 49 4.21 -35.90 -11.29
CA ILE A 49 5.28 -35.73 -10.32
C ILE A 49 4.85 -36.31 -8.95
N PRO A 50 5.57 -37.31 -8.39
CA PRO A 50 5.25 -37.89 -7.09
C PRO A 50 5.28 -36.88 -5.93
N GLU A 51 4.59 -37.18 -4.84
CA GLU A 51 4.58 -36.33 -3.64
C GLU A 51 6.02 -36.10 -3.11
N TYR A 52 6.30 -34.87 -2.66
CA TYR A 52 7.61 -34.35 -2.20
C TYR A 52 8.69 -34.20 -3.28
N GLN A 53 8.38 -34.47 -4.55
CA GLN A 53 9.31 -34.21 -5.66
C GLN A 53 9.22 -32.77 -6.15
N LEU A 54 10.34 -32.29 -6.70
CA LEU A 54 10.43 -30.94 -7.23
C LEU A 54 9.47 -30.75 -8.42
N CYS A 55 8.78 -29.63 -8.45
CA CYS A 55 7.84 -29.25 -9.49
C CYS A 55 7.97 -27.76 -9.80
N LEU A 56 7.59 -27.36 -11.01
CA LEU A 56 7.47 -25.98 -11.42
C LEU A 56 5.99 -25.53 -11.33
N PRO A 57 5.68 -24.40 -10.65
CA PRO A 57 4.31 -24.00 -10.34
C PRO A 57 3.35 -23.82 -11.52
N GLU A 58 3.86 -23.67 -12.75
CA GLU A 58 3.04 -23.38 -13.94
C GLU A 58 3.05 -24.48 -15.02
N ASP A 59 3.93 -25.49 -14.93
CA ASP A 59 4.13 -26.49 -16.00
C ASP A 59 3.91 -27.96 -15.56
N ASP A 60 3.93 -28.25 -14.26
CA ASP A 60 4.01 -29.63 -13.76
C ASP A 60 2.74 -30.15 -13.08
N LEU A 61 2.30 -31.35 -13.49
CA LEU A 61 1.15 -32.05 -12.89
C LEU A 61 1.63 -33.00 -11.78
N CYS A 62 1.34 -32.65 -10.53
CA CYS A 62 1.62 -33.52 -9.39
C CYS A 62 0.60 -34.67 -9.24
N CYS A 63 1.06 -35.84 -8.80
CA CYS A 63 0.23 -37.05 -8.69
C CYS A 63 -0.82 -36.94 -7.56
N ASN A 64 -1.95 -37.64 -7.72
CA ASN A 64 -2.94 -37.86 -6.66
C ASN A 64 -3.55 -36.59 -6.04
N GLY A 65 -3.77 -35.54 -6.84
CA GLY A 65 -4.44 -34.31 -6.39
C GLY A 65 -3.59 -33.43 -5.48
N THR A 66 -2.27 -33.59 -5.53
CA THR A 66 -1.29 -32.71 -4.90
C THR A 66 -1.08 -31.45 -5.73
N TYR A 67 -0.60 -30.38 -5.08
CA TYR A 67 -0.32 -29.10 -5.71
C TYR A 67 1.17 -28.79 -5.59
N CYS A 68 1.71 -28.12 -6.60
CA CYS A 68 3.07 -27.61 -6.54
C CYS A 68 3.11 -26.39 -5.61
N ILE A 69 3.74 -26.53 -4.44
CA ILE A 69 3.87 -25.46 -3.44
C ILE A 69 5.34 -25.33 -3.07
N ALA A 70 5.91 -24.13 -3.27
CA ALA A 70 7.33 -23.85 -3.01
C ALA A 70 8.25 -24.87 -3.71
N ASP A 71 8.00 -25.08 -5.00
CA ASP A 71 8.73 -25.97 -5.90
C ASP A 71 8.64 -27.46 -5.56
N GLN A 72 7.69 -27.91 -4.73
CA GLN A 72 7.48 -29.33 -4.42
C GLN A 72 6.00 -29.74 -4.41
N CYS A 73 5.70 -30.97 -4.83
CA CYS A 73 4.34 -31.51 -4.86
C CYS A 73 3.86 -31.91 -3.46
N PHE A 74 2.88 -31.19 -2.91
CA PHE A 74 2.30 -31.46 -1.58
C PHE A 74 0.79 -31.70 -1.63
N ARG A 75 0.27 -32.52 -0.71
CA ARG A 75 -1.17 -32.55 -0.43
C ARG A 75 -1.59 -31.27 0.32
N PRO A 76 -2.85 -30.83 0.19
CA PRO A 76 -3.39 -29.81 1.08
C PRO A 76 -3.46 -30.38 2.52
N CYS A 77 -2.43 -30.10 3.31
CA CYS A 77 -2.26 -30.53 4.70
C CYS A 77 -1.95 -29.31 5.60
N ARG A 78 -2.03 -29.47 6.92
CA ARG A 78 -1.70 -28.43 7.92
C ARG A 78 -0.36 -28.72 8.57
N ARG A 79 0.56 -27.74 8.60
CA ARG A 79 1.86 -27.87 9.30
C ARG A 79 1.75 -27.75 10.82
N ASP A 80 0.78 -26.94 11.29
CA ASP A 80 0.46 -26.74 12.69
C ASP A 80 -1.06 -26.51 12.82
N GLY A 81 -1.66 -26.95 13.94
CA GLY A 81 -3.05 -26.69 14.28
C GLY A 81 -3.88 -27.94 14.55
N ASP A 82 -5.19 -27.72 14.67
CA ASP A 82 -6.16 -28.77 14.99
C ASP A 82 -6.28 -29.78 13.85
N CYS A 83 -6.25 -31.06 14.20
CA CYS A 83 -6.40 -32.20 13.31
C CYS A 83 -7.39 -33.22 13.88
N GLU A 84 -7.98 -34.04 13.00
CA GLU A 84 -8.82 -35.17 13.39
C GLU A 84 -8.17 -36.50 12.99
N HIS A 85 -7.40 -36.51 11.91
CA HIS A 85 -6.70 -37.68 11.38
C HIS A 85 -5.25 -37.34 11.00
N ASP A 86 -4.36 -38.33 10.98
CA ASP A 86 -2.95 -38.15 10.59
C ASP A 86 -2.79 -37.56 9.18
N SER A 87 -3.75 -37.83 8.28
CA SER A 87 -3.78 -37.28 6.93
C SER A 87 -3.96 -35.76 6.87
N ASP A 88 -4.39 -35.15 7.97
CA ASP A 88 -4.58 -33.71 8.06
C ASP A 88 -3.25 -32.98 8.30
N CYS A 89 -2.20 -33.70 8.68
CA CYS A 89 -0.92 -33.17 9.11
C CYS A 89 0.16 -33.30 8.03
N CYS A 90 0.92 -32.23 7.81
CA CYS A 90 2.00 -32.23 6.82
C CYS A 90 3.24 -33.00 7.28
N ASP A 91 4.05 -33.39 6.28
CA ASP A 91 5.42 -33.90 6.46
C ASP A 91 5.52 -35.13 7.39
N GLY A 92 4.54 -36.03 7.32
CA GLY A 92 4.51 -37.27 8.13
C GLY A 92 4.24 -37.05 9.62
N SER A 93 3.75 -35.87 10.01
CA SER A 93 3.36 -35.58 11.39
C SER A 93 2.10 -36.37 11.77
N VAL A 94 1.97 -36.74 13.05
CA VAL A 94 0.85 -37.54 13.55
C VAL A 94 -0.15 -36.62 14.24
N CYS A 95 -1.43 -36.92 14.10
CA CYS A 95 -2.47 -36.19 14.81
C CYS A 95 -2.55 -36.68 16.27
N ASN A 96 -2.00 -35.89 17.19
CA ASN A 96 -1.98 -36.23 18.60
C ASN A 96 -3.30 -35.79 19.25
N LEU A 97 -4.24 -36.74 19.38
CA LEU A 97 -5.53 -36.52 20.02
C LEU A 97 -5.36 -36.36 21.54
N SER A 98 -5.74 -35.20 22.06
CA SER A 98 -5.91 -34.98 23.51
C SER A 98 -7.14 -35.74 24.03
N LYS A 99 -7.18 -36.00 25.35
CA LYS A 99 -8.28 -36.70 26.02
C LYS A 99 -9.65 -36.02 25.83
N ASP A 100 -9.63 -34.75 25.46
CA ASP A 100 -10.79 -33.89 25.32
C ASP A 100 -11.33 -33.88 23.87
N GLY A 101 -10.69 -34.65 22.97
CA GLY A 101 -11.08 -34.80 21.56
C GLY A 101 -10.41 -33.81 20.59
N SER A 102 -9.61 -32.87 21.07
CA SER A 102 -8.82 -31.97 20.22
C SER A 102 -7.50 -32.62 19.81
N GLY A 103 -7.29 -32.83 18.50
CA GLY A 103 -6.03 -33.31 17.95
C GLY A 103 -5.10 -32.17 17.57
N PHE A 104 -3.82 -32.31 17.82
CA PHE A 104 -2.80 -31.37 17.31
C PHE A 104 -1.76 -32.10 16.47
N CYS A 105 -1.44 -31.56 15.30
CA CYS A 105 -0.39 -32.08 14.44
C CYS A 105 0.97 -31.93 15.14
N GLY A 106 1.56 -33.04 15.57
CA GLY A 106 2.85 -33.04 16.26
C GLY A 106 3.74 -34.18 15.78
N ARG A 107 5.04 -33.92 15.64
CA ARG A 107 6.00 -34.97 15.30
C ARG A 107 6.42 -35.72 16.56
N ILE A 108 6.16 -37.03 16.61
CA ILE A 108 6.80 -37.91 17.58
C ILE A 108 8.21 -38.17 17.07
N CYS A 109 9.20 -37.58 17.72
CA CYS A 109 10.59 -37.72 17.30
C CYS A 109 11.25 -38.97 17.91
N LYS A 110 12.25 -39.52 17.22
CA LYS A 110 13.05 -40.66 17.67
C LYS A 110 14.26 -40.20 18.48
N GLU A 111 14.56 -40.91 19.56
CA GLU A 111 15.66 -40.60 20.48
C GLU A 111 17.03 -41.03 19.91
N LEU A 112 18.10 -40.48 20.49
CA LEU A 112 19.47 -40.79 20.08
C LEU A 112 19.74 -42.31 20.07
N GLY A 113 20.38 -42.79 19.00
CA GLY A 113 20.69 -44.21 18.81
C GLY A 113 19.54 -45.06 18.26
N GLN A 114 18.34 -44.51 18.08
CA GLN A 114 17.23 -45.23 17.44
C GLN A 114 17.38 -45.25 15.92
N SER A 115 16.91 -46.34 15.31
CA SER A 115 16.87 -46.50 13.86
C SER A 115 15.87 -45.51 13.26
N CYS A 116 16.32 -44.77 12.26
CA CYS A 116 15.53 -43.75 11.57
C CYS A 116 15.62 -43.95 10.06
N ASP A 117 14.53 -43.66 9.37
CA ASP A 117 14.49 -43.42 7.94
C ASP A 117 14.66 -41.91 7.70
N PHE A 118 15.59 -41.55 6.81
CA PHE A 118 15.96 -40.15 6.56
C PHE A 118 14.79 -39.30 6.04
N PHE A 119 13.84 -39.90 5.34
CA PHE A 119 12.72 -39.19 4.70
C PHE A 119 11.43 -39.25 5.51
N VAL A 120 11.35 -40.15 6.49
CA VAL A 120 10.11 -40.40 7.25
C VAL A 120 10.26 -39.99 8.72
N ASP A 121 11.42 -40.17 9.33
CA ASP A 121 11.60 -40.00 10.77
C ASP A 121 12.27 -38.68 11.13
N THR A 122 11.79 -38.04 12.20
CA THR A 122 12.43 -36.87 12.82
C THR A 122 13.13 -37.30 14.11
N CYS A 123 14.39 -36.92 14.31
CA CYS A 123 15.15 -37.31 15.50
C CYS A 123 15.17 -36.16 16.53
N CYS A 124 14.82 -36.43 17.80
CA CYS A 124 14.54 -35.40 18.83
C CYS A 124 15.73 -34.49 19.15
N LYS A 125 16.94 -35.04 19.02
CA LYS A 125 18.20 -34.36 19.31
C LYS A 125 19.19 -34.51 18.16
N ASN A 126 18.71 -34.26 16.93
CA ASN A 126 19.46 -34.00 15.68
C ASN A 126 19.19 -34.97 14.51
N VAL A 127 20.17 -35.32 13.66
CA VAL A 127 19.97 -35.78 12.28
C VAL A 127 19.97 -37.31 12.18
N CYS A 128 19.19 -37.85 11.26
CA CYS A 128 19.29 -39.26 10.87
C CYS A 128 20.53 -39.49 9.99
N LYS A 129 21.58 -40.14 10.52
CA LYS A 129 22.81 -40.41 9.77
C LYS A 129 23.04 -41.92 9.69
N ASN A 130 23.20 -42.44 8.48
CA ASN A 130 23.34 -43.88 8.21
C ASN A 130 22.22 -44.72 8.85
N GLY A 131 20.99 -44.21 8.85
CA GLY A 131 19.83 -44.89 9.41
C GLY A 131 19.76 -44.87 10.94
N THR A 132 20.49 -43.98 11.63
CA THR A 132 20.43 -43.86 13.10
C THR A 132 20.45 -42.39 13.55
N CYS A 133 19.67 -42.05 14.57
CA CYS A 133 19.65 -40.71 15.15
C CYS A 133 20.98 -40.43 15.89
N VAL A 134 21.73 -39.40 15.49
CA VAL A 134 23.01 -39.01 16.10
C VAL A 134 23.02 -37.55 16.56
N GLU A 135 23.86 -37.22 17.55
CA GLU A 135 24.02 -35.87 18.09
C GLU A 135 24.96 -35.04 17.18
N ASN A 136 24.61 -33.78 16.84
CA ASN A 136 25.24 -33.04 15.73
C ASN A 136 26.43 -32.15 16.12
N ILE A 137 27.28 -31.88 15.13
CA ILE A 137 28.23 -30.75 15.06
C ILE A 137 27.51 -29.64 14.29
N CYS A 138 26.90 -28.69 15.00
CA CYS A 138 26.15 -27.58 14.38
C CYS A 138 27.06 -26.44 13.89
N ARG A 139 26.59 -25.68 12.89
CA ARG A 139 27.27 -24.50 12.34
C ARG A 139 27.04 -23.27 13.22
N LYS A 140 28.10 -22.49 13.45
CA LYS A 140 28.06 -21.27 14.27
C LYS A 140 27.53 -20.07 13.47
N LEU A 141 27.16 -19.01 14.18
CA LEU A 141 26.69 -17.75 13.60
C LEU A 141 27.65 -17.24 12.49
N HIS A 142 27.09 -16.88 11.34
CA HIS A 142 27.75 -16.48 10.08
C HIS A 142 28.52 -17.57 9.33
N GLU A 143 28.48 -18.83 9.76
CA GLU A 143 29.00 -19.92 8.94
C GLU A 143 28.02 -20.29 7.83
N GLU A 144 28.57 -20.79 6.71
CA GLU A 144 27.78 -21.36 5.63
C GLU A 144 26.98 -22.55 6.14
N CYS A 145 25.70 -22.55 5.82
CA CYS A 145 24.74 -23.52 6.29
C CYS A 145 23.89 -24.05 5.15
N ASN A 146 23.36 -25.24 5.40
CA ASN A 146 22.33 -25.84 4.60
C ASN A 146 21.30 -26.40 5.59
N PRO A 147 20.02 -26.04 5.46
CA PRO A 147 18.99 -26.38 6.45
C PRO A 147 18.78 -27.89 6.64
N PHE A 148 19.33 -28.73 5.76
CA PHE A 148 19.23 -30.18 5.80
C PHE A 148 20.56 -30.87 6.15
N THR A 149 21.68 -30.37 5.64
CA THR A 149 22.98 -31.04 5.79
C THR A 149 23.93 -30.39 6.79
N HIS A 150 23.75 -29.09 7.08
CA HIS A 150 24.63 -28.30 7.94
C HIS A 150 23.81 -27.27 8.71
N THR A 151 23.00 -27.77 9.66
CA THR A 151 22.08 -26.95 10.44
C THR A 151 22.81 -26.05 11.44
N CYS A 152 22.21 -24.89 11.69
CA CYS A 152 22.75 -23.91 12.62
C CYS A 152 22.45 -24.29 14.07
N CYS A 153 23.32 -23.89 15.00
CA CYS A 153 23.14 -24.20 16.42
C CYS A 153 21.86 -23.55 16.99
N SER A 154 21.27 -24.16 18.03
CA SER A 154 20.02 -23.68 18.67
C SER A 154 20.04 -22.18 18.95
N GLY A 155 19.00 -21.47 18.49
CA GLY A 155 18.91 -20.01 18.56
C GLY A 155 19.37 -19.27 17.29
N THR A 156 19.69 -20.01 16.21
CA THR A 156 20.06 -19.45 14.91
C THR A 156 19.34 -20.20 13.79
N ALA A 157 19.02 -19.53 12.67
CA ALA A 157 18.33 -20.09 11.51
C ALA A 157 19.20 -19.98 10.25
N CYS A 158 19.03 -20.90 9.31
CA CYS A 158 19.77 -20.88 8.03
C CYS A 158 19.00 -20.03 7.01
N TYR A 159 19.52 -18.84 6.69
CA TYR A 159 18.87 -17.90 5.76
C TYR A 159 19.86 -17.50 4.66
N HIS A 160 19.46 -17.66 3.39
CA HIS A 160 20.33 -17.49 2.21
C HIS A 160 21.69 -18.22 2.32
N GLY A 161 21.71 -19.39 2.95
CA GLY A 161 22.93 -20.20 3.08
C GLY A 161 23.87 -19.79 4.22
N PHE A 162 23.46 -18.90 5.14
CA PHE A 162 24.25 -18.54 6.32
C PHE A 162 23.45 -18.64 7.63
N CYS A 163 24.13 -19.03 8.71
CA CYS A 163 23.52 -19.07 10.04
C CYS A 163 23.34 -17.66 10.62
N VAL A 164 22.10 -17.21 10.78
CA VAL A 164 21.75 -15.91 11.38
C VAL A 164 21.11 -16.11 12.77
N GLY A 165 21.35 -15.19 13.69
CA GLY A 165 20.92 -15.31 15.09
C GLY A 165 19.46 -14.92 15.31
N GLN A 166 18.98 -15.10 16.55
CA GLN A 166 17.76 -14.40 16.99
C GLN A 166 17.95 -12.91 16.74
N CYS A 167 17.08 -12.37 15.90
CA CYS A 167 17.07 -10.98 15.53
C CYS A 167 16.90 -10.09 16.78
N GLN A 168 17.32 -8.84 16.68
CA GLN A 168 17.26 -7.85 17.73
C GLN A 168 15.94 -7.08 17.63
N GLU A 169 15.24 -7.03 18.76
CA GLU A 169 14.07 -6.18 18.93
C GLU A 169 14.44 -4.70 18.78
N ARG A 170 13.42 -3.85 18.64
CA ARG A 170 13.61 -2.40 18.54
C ARG A 170 14.49 -1.86 19.68
N GLY A 171 15.50 -1.07 19.33
CA GLY A 171 16.47 -0.53 20.28
C GLY A 171 17.68 -1.43 20.53
N GLY A 172 17.71 -2.66 20.00
CA GLY A 172 18.89 -3.52 20.04
C GLY A 172 19.99 -3.06 19.10
N SER A 173 21.24 -3.40 19.42
CA SER A 173 22.39 -3.06 18.59
C SER A 173 22.45 -3.90 17.32
N CYS A 174 22.79 -3.31 16.19
CA CYS A 174 22.88 -3.98 14.90
C CYS A 174 24.08 -3.48 14.07
N LYS A 175 24.47 -4.25 13.07
CA LYS A 175 25.42 -3.85 12.02
C LYS A 175 24.77 -3.83 10.65
N ILE A 176 23.82 -4.73 10.41
CA ILE A 176 23.09 -4.86 9.14
C ILE A 176 21.60 -5.01 9.42
N ASN A 177 20.75 -4.72 8.43
CA ASN A 177 19.28 -4.76 8.59
C ASN A 177 18.77 -6.13 9.06
N TYR A 178 19.44 -7.21 8.66
CA TYR A 178 19.08 -8.59 9.03
C TYR A 178 19.34 -8.92 10.49
N ASP A 179 20.06 -8.07 11.22
CA ASP A 179 20.20 -8.21 12.66
C ASP A 179 18.91 -7.82 13.39
N CYS A 180 17.94 -7.18 12.75
CA CYS A 180 16.73 -6.63 13.36
C CYS A 180 15.48 -7.48 13.10
N CYS A 181 14.58 -7.60 14.08
CA CYS A 181 13.40 -8.45 13.97
C CYS A 181 12.31 -7.86 13.07
N GLY A 182 11.67 -8.74 12.27
CA GLY A 182 10.58 -8.37 11.38
C GLY A 182 11.02 -7.63 10.12
N THR A 183 10.08 -7.39 9.20
CA THR A 183 10.38 -6.72 7.92
C THR A 183 10.48 -5.19 8.02
N SER A 184 10.08 -4.65 9.17
CA SER A 184 9.83 -3.23 9.41
C SER A 184 10.94 -2.55 10.22
N LEU A 185 11.81 -3.31 10.89
CA LEU A 185 12.99 -2.78 11.58
C LEU A 185 14.22 -2.80 10.66
N LYS A 186 14.92 -1.67 10.58
CA LYS A 186 16.20 -1.52 9.86
C LYS A 186 17.31 -1.14 10.81
N CYS A 187 18.54 -1.44 10.44
CA CYS A 187 19.69 -1.02 11.21
C CYS A 187 20.03 0.45 10.88
N GLN A 188 19.69 1.35 11.78
CA GLN A 188 19.95 2.79 11.64
C GLN A 188 20.91 3.23 12.74
N ASN A 189 22.05 3.80 12.35
CA ASN A 189 23.10 4.23 13.29
C ASN A 189 23.52 3.14 14.31
N GLY A 190 23.59 1.89 13.85
CA GLY A 190 23.99 0.75 14.68
C GLY A 190 22.94 0.29 15.69
N THR A 191 21.69 0.75 15.56
CA THR A 191 20.56 0.34 16.40
C THR A 191 19.35 -0.03 15.53
N CYS A 192 18.61 -1.08 15.91
CA CYS A 192 17.39 -1.48 15.22
C CYS A 192 16.27 -0.46 15.46
N SER A 193 15.89 0.26 14.41
CA SER A 193 14.83 1.26 14.47
C SER A 193 13.95 1.25 13.22
N CYS A 194 12.82 1.93 13.33
CA CYS A 194 11.84 2.19 12.28
C CYS A 194 11.24 3.58 12.52
N ASN A 195 10.60 4.13 11.51
CA ASN A 195 10.00 5.45 11.56
C ASN A 195 8.60 5.36 12.20
N GLU A 196 8.39 6.18 13.21
CA GLU A 196 7.13 6.29 13.94
C GLU A 196 6.04 6.97 13.10
N TYR A 197 4.79 6.86 13.54
CA TYR A 197 3.67 7.56 12.92
C TYR A 197 3.95 9.07 12.78
N GLY A 198 3.75 9.62 11.58
CA GLY A 198 3.99 11.04 11.29
C GLY A 198 5.43 11.38 10.91
N GLN A 199 6.38 10.44 10.99
CA GLN A 199 7.75 10.63 10.50
C GLN A 199 7.84 10.39 8.98
N GLN A 200 8.86 10.99 8.36
CA GLN A 200 9.09 10.83 6.93
C GLN A 200 9.46 9.39 6.57
N CYS A 201 9.10 8.96 5.37
CA CYS A 201 9.44 7.63 4.84
C CYS A 201 9.62 7.70 3.33
N HIS A 202 10.32 6.72 2.78
CA HIS A 202 10.46 6.52 1.33
C HIS A 202 9.68 5.31 0.84
N SER A 203 9.42 4.34 1.72
CA SER A 203 8.65 3.13 1.45
C SER A 203 7.93 2.64 2.69
N ASP A 204 6.93 1.77 2.51
CA ASP A 204 6.15 1.18 3.60
C ASP A 204 7.03 0.46 4.64
N LYS A 205 8.16 -0.12 4.19
CA LYS A 205 9.15 -0.82 5.03
C LYS A 205 9.94 0.09 5.97
N ASP A 206 9.80 1.40 5.84
CA ASP A 206 10.43 2.34 6.76
C ASP A 206 9.58 2.55 8.01
N CYS A 207 8.29 2.18 7.99
CA CYS A 207 7.33 2.49 9.03
C CYS A 207 7.25 1.37 10.08
N CYS A 208 7.20 1.76 11.36
CA CYS A 208 7.04 0.81 12.45
C CYS A 208 5.68 0.11 12.36
N GLU A 209 5.68 -1.22 12.51
CA GLU A 209 4.46 -1.98 12.74
C GLU A 209 3.85 -1.60 14.09
N SER A 210 2.53 -1.34 14.10
CA SER A 210 1.82 -1.03 15.33
C SER A 210 1.68 -2.28 16.20
N PRO A 211 1.83 -2.18 17.53
CA PRO A 211 1.53 -3.28 18.46
C PRO A 211 0.10 -3.83 18.35
N ALA A 212 -0.81 -3.08 17.71
CA ALA A 212 -2.20 -3.46 17.51
C ALA A 212 -2.47 -4.15 16.13
N LEU A 213 -1.44 -4.68 15.46
CA LEU A 213 -1.54 -5.40 14.16
C LEU A 213 -2.11 -4.60 12.98
N TYR A 214 -2.12 -3.27 13.04
CA TYR A 214 -2.52 -2.46 11.88
C TYR A 214 -1.33 -2.28 10.92
N PRO A 215 -1.49 -2.58 9.62
CA PRO A 215 -0.43 -2.35 8.65
C PRO A 215 -0.16 -0.85 8.54
N THR A 216 1.09 -0.41 8.69
CA THR A 216 1.53 0.97 8.47
C THR A 216 2.13 1.10 7.08
N GLN A 217 1.81 2.19 6.39
CA GLN A 217 2.22 2.47 5.02
C GLN A 217 2.82 3.87 4.88
N CYS A 218 3.68 4.03 3.89
CA CYS A 218 4.28 5.29 3.54
C CYS A 218 3.38 6.06 2.57
N ILE A 219 2.53 6.92 3.11
CA ILE A 219 1.54 7.67 2.34
C ILE A 219 2.00 9.12 2.21
N HIS A 220 2.27 9.56 0.97
CA HIS A 220 2.83 10.87 0.66
C HIS A 220 4.14 11.18 1.42
N GLY A 221 5.02 10.17 1.54
CA GLY A 221 6.31 10.31 2.20
C GLY A 221 6.25 10.43 3.72
N ILE A 222 5.13 10.06 4.34
CA ILE A 222 4.95 10.02 5.80
C ILE A 222 4.33 8.68 6.25
N CYS A 223 4.85 8.10 7.33
CA CYS A 223 4.33 6.88 7.92
C CYS A 223 2.93 7.09 8.51
N ARG A 224 1.94 6.40 7.95
CA ARG A 224 0.52 6.48 8.33
C ARG A 224 -0.13 5.10 8.33
N ARG A 225 -1.28 4.97 8.96
CA ARG A 225 -2.17 3.82 8.73
C ARG A 225 -2.92 4.01 7.42
N PRO A 226 -3.25 2.96 6.66
CA PRO A 226 -4.27 3.02 5.64
C PRO A 226 -5.58 3.34 6.35
N CYS A 227 -6.16 4.48 6.00
CA CYS A 227 -7.40 4.96 6.56
C CYS A 227 -8.29 5.49 5.44
N TYR A 228 -9.59 5.43 5.67
CA TYR A 228 -10.58 5.94 4.76
C TYR A 228 -10.65 7.47 4.86
N LYS A 229 -10.66 8.13 3.70
CA LYS A 229 -10.87 9.57 3.59
C LYS A 229 -12.28 9.96 4.05
N ASP A 230 -12.47 11.24 4.33
CA ASP A 230 -13.80 11.77 4.64
C ASP A 230 -14.77 11.52 3.47
N GLY A 231 -16.01 11.15 3.80
CA GLY A 231 -17.04 10.70 2.86
C GLY A 231 -17.02 9.19 2.56
N SER A 232 -15.98 8.44 2.92
CA SER A 232 -15.95 6.99 2.77
C SER A 232 -16.77 6.29 3.85
N LYS A 233 -17.27 5.08 3.54
CA LYS A 233 -17.96 4.25 4.54
C LYS A 233 -16.99 3.75 5.62
N CYS A 234 -17.47 3.62 6.84
CA CYS A 234 -16.74 3.06 7.97
C CYS A 234 -17.68 2.30 8.91
N GLU A 235 -17.14 1.36 9.68
CA GLU A 235 -17.86 0.68 10.78
C GLU A 235 -17.32 1.08 12.15
N SER A 236 -16.03 1.42 12.21
CA SER A 236 -15.32 1.88 13.39
C SER A 236 -14.67 3.25 13.18
N LYS A 237 -14.58 4.04 14.26
CA LYS A 237 -13.87 5.33 14.26
C LYS A 237 -12.42 5.21 13.82
N ASP A 238 -11.79 4.06 14.03
CA ASP A 238 -10.39 3.81 13.71
C ASP A 238 -10.14 3.49 12.23
N GLU A 239 -11.20 3.36 11.43
CA GLU A 239 -11.06 3.21 9.98
C GLU A 239 -10.87 4.56 9.29
N CYS A 240 -11.35 5.64 9.90
CA CYS A 240 -11.33 6.98 9.30
C CYS A 240 -10.03 7.71 9.57
N CYS A 241 -9.48 8.40 8.57
CA CYS A 241 -8.30 9.25 8.78
C CYS A 241 -8.54 10.34 9.83
N SER A 242 -9.80 10.71 10.00
CA SER A 242 -10.30 11.67 10.98
C SER A 242 -10.53 11.12 12.40
N TYR A 243 -10.41 9.81 12.60
CA TYR A 243 -10.86 9.12 13.82
C TYR A 243 -12.34 9.35 14.18
N ASN A 244 -13.15 9.72 13.18
CA ASN A 244 -14.55 10.06 13.39
C ASN A 244 -15.43 9.35 12.36
N CYS A 245 -16.02 8.25 12.80
CA CYS A 245 -17.02 7.51 12.05
C CYS A 245 -18.40 7.84 12.61
N LYS A 246 -19.24 8.55 11.83
CA LYS A 246 -20.61 8.89 12.21
C LYS A 246 -21.56 8.46 11.12
N ASN A 247 -22.63 7.76 11.49
CA ASN A 247 -23.59 7.18 10.55
C ASN A 247 -22.93 6.33 9.46
N ASN A 248 -21.91 5.55 9.85
CA ASN A 248 -21.13 4.69 8.97
C ASN A 248 -20.40 5.42 7.83
N ILE A 249 -20.14 6.71 8.01
CA ILE A 249 -19.34 7.51 7.08
C ILE A 249 -18.24 8.21 7.89
N CYS A 250 -17.03 8.19 7.34
CA CYS A 250 -15.92 8.98 7.83
C CYS A 250 -16.28 10.44 7.65
N ILE A 251 -16.48 11.14 8.75
CA ILE A 251 -16.72 12.57 8.75
C ILE A 251 -15.48 13.27 9.26
N GLU A 252 -15.36 14.56 8.96
CA GLU A 252 -14.32 15.37 9.56
C GLU A 252 -14.39 15.22 11.09
N GLY A 253 -13.29 14.72 11.63
CA GLY A 253 -13.03 14.52 13.04
C GLY A 253 -12.12 15.64 13.51
N CYS A 254 -11.97 15.71 14.82
CA CYS A 254 -11.32 16.81 15.53
C CYS A 254 -10.19 17.52 14.74
N LYS A 255 -10.18 18.83 14.85
CA LYS A 255 -9.27 19.77 14.26
C LYS A 255 -7.93 19.72 14.99
N ARG A 256 -6.86 19.74 14.20
CA ARG A 256 -5.48 19.82 14.69
C ARG A 256 -5.19 21.21 15.24
N GLN A 257 -4.11 21.32 16.01
CA GLN A 257 -3.65 22.57 16.59
C GLN A 257 -3.48 23.65 15.51
N GLY A 258 -3.97 24.87 15.76
CA GLY A 258 -3.95 25.98 14.79
C GLY A 258 -5.18 26.09 13.89
N LEU A 259 -6.06 25.09 13.87
CA LEU A 259 -7.29 25.15 13.07
C LEU A 259 -8.47 25.72 13.86
N SER A 260 -9.36 26.42 13.15
CA SER A 260 -10.51 27.12 13.72
C SER A 260 -11.55 26.18 14.32
N CYS A 261 -11.82 26.30 15.60
CA CYS A 261 -12.80 25.54 16.39
C CYS A 261 -13.95 26.43 16.89
N THR A 262 -15.09 25.83 17.20
CA THR A 262 -16.18 26.50 17.94
C THR A 262 -16.34 25.96 19.36
N SER A 263 -15.78 24.78 19.63
CA SER A 263 -15.80 24.14 20.93
C SER A 263 -14.52 23.33 21.19
N THR A 264 -14.18 23.06 22.45
CA THR A 264 -13.03 22.19 22.79
C THR A 264 -13.16 20.78 22.23
N ALA A 265 -14.39 20.28 22.04
CA ALA A 265 -14.62 18.97 21.42
C ALA A 265 -14.22 18.94 19.94
N ASP A 266 -14.10 20.11 19.30
CA ASP A 266 -13.56 20.20 17.96
C ASP A 266 -12.06 19.92 17.95
N CYS A 267 -11.32 19.95 19.06
CA CYS A 267 -9.86 19.88 19.04
C CYS A 267 -9.33 18.49 19.36
N CYS A 268 -8.42 17.95 18.55
CA CYS A 268 -7.92 16.59 18.77
C CYS A 268 -7.10 16.45 20.05
N ARG A 269 -6.44 17.53 20.44
CA ARG A 269 -5.70 17.67 21.68
C ARG A 269 -5.85 19.10 22.17
N GLY A 270 -5.94 19.25 23.48
CA GLY A 270 -6.06 20.55 24.14
C GLY A 270 -7.43 21.20 23.99
N VAL A 271 -7.46 22.53 24.01
CA VAL A 271 -8.69 23.34 24.11
C VAL A 271 -8.92 24.21 22.88
N CYS A 272 -10.18 24.60 22.67
CA CYS A 272 -10.50 25.69 21.75
C CYS A 272 -10.18 27.01 22.45
N GLY A 273 -9.11 27.68 22.01
CA GLY A 273 -8.53 28.82 22.71
C GLY A 273 -8.48 30.10 21.89
N GLU A 274 -7.34 30.78 21.89
CA GLU A 274 -7.21 32.12 21.34
C GLU A 274 -7.54 32.17 19.85
N LYS A 275 -8.29 33.21 19.44
CA LYS A 275 -8.82 33.35 18.07
C LYS A 275 -9.66 32.16 17.59
N SER A 276 -10.28 31.44 18.54
CA SER A 276 -11.07 30.26 18.25
C SER A 276 -10.26 29.19 17.52
N LEU A 277 -9.00 28.98 17.91
CA LEU A 277 -8.13 27.96 17.34
C LEU A 277 -7.86 26.84 18.34
N CYS A 278 -7.70 25.63 17.84
CA CYS A 278 -7.26 24.51 18.66
C CYS A 278 -5.82 24.73 19.16
N GLN A 279 -5.61 24.64 20.47
CA GLN A 279 -4.32 24.94 21.10
C GLN A 279 -4.02 24.03 22.30
N LYS A 280 -2.76 23.99 22.75
CA LYS A 280 -2.38 23.26 23.96
C LYS A 280 -3.14 23.79 25.20
N GLU A 281 -3.41 22.90 26.14
CA GLU A 281 -3.86 23.29 27.48
C GLU A 281 -2.71 23.95 28.25
N ASP A 282 -3.06 24.80 29.21
CA ASP A 282 -2.08 25.44 30.08
C ASP A 282 -1.26 24.38 30.85
N PRO A 283 0.05 24.59 31.05
CA PRO A 283 0.78 25.83 30.82
C PRO A 283 1.37 25.96 29.40
N CYS A 284 1.03 27.05 28.71
CA CYS A 284 1.66 27.49 27.47
C CYS A 284 1.62 29.02 27.33
N SER A 285 2.47 29.57 26.47
CA SER A 285 2.57 31.01 26.22
C SER A 285 1.58 31.43 25.13
N LYS A 286 0.80 32.47 25.44
CA LYS A 286 -0.23 33.04 24.58
C LYS A 286 0.36 33.80 23.40
N LEU A 287 -0.45 34.06 22.38
CA LEU A 287 -0.07 34.88 21.23
C LEU A 287 0.57 36.22 21.67
N GLY A 288 1.68 36.59 21.05
CA GLY A 288 2.46 37.79 21.34
C GLY A 288 3.40 37.68 22.56
N SER A 289 3.33 36.61 23.34
CA SER A 289 4.23 36.37 24.48
C SER A 289 5.62 35.98 24.00
N VAL A 290 6.64 36.27 24.83
CA VAL A 290 8.03 35.88 24.55
C VAL A 290 8.16 34.35 24.61
N CYS A 291 8.92 33.78 23.69
CA CYS A 291 9.20 32.34 23.62
C CYS A 291 10.65 32.09 23.22
N LEU A 292 11.20 30.94 23.63
CA LEU A 292 12.54 30.49 23.26
C LEU A 292 12.49 29.35 22.24
N LYS A 293 11.47 28.49 22.32
CA LYS A 293 11.26 27.36 21.43
C LYS A 293 9.78 27.24 21.01
N PRO A 294 9.47 26.59 19.88
CA PRO A 294 8.11 26.44 19.38
C PRO A 294 7.14 25.88 20.43
N ASP A 295 7.59 24.90 21.22
CA ASP A 295 6.77 24.25 22.24
C ASP A 295 6.36 25.14 23.41
N ASP A 296 7.01 26.29 23.60
CA ASP A 296 6.63 27.25 24.63
C ASP A 296 5.27 27.91 24.31
N CYS A 297 4.86 27.91 23.04
CA CYS A 297 3.65 28.60 22.56
C CYS A 297 2.43 27.68 22.52
N CYS A 298 1.26 28.21 22.86
CA CYS A 298 -0.01 27.47 22.83
C CYS A 298 -0.37 26.96 21.44
N LEU A 299 0.13 27.60 20.37
CA LEU A 299 -0.05 27.22 18.98
C LEU A 299 1.21 26.60 18.34
N SER A 300 2.21 26.25 19.17
CA SER A 300 3.45 25.58 18.77
C SER A 300 4.28 26.34 17.72
N LEU A 301 4.11 27.66 17.60
CA LEU A 301 4.92 28.51 16.72
C LEU A 301 5.55 29.65 17.51
N CYS A 302 6.87 29.55 17.68
CA CYS A 302 7.71 30.62 18.21
C CYS A 302 8.52 31.21 17.05
N ARG A 303 8.29 32.49 16.73
CA ARG A 303 8.98 33.18 15.63
C ARG A 303 9.39 34.57 16.04
N ASN A 304 10.63 34.95 15.72
CA ASN A 304 11.24 36.21 16.17
C ASN A 304 11.13 36.42 17.69
N GLY A 305 11.24 35.33 18.46
CA GLY A 305 11.16 35.35 19.93
C GLY A 305 9.76 35.59 20.49
N THR A 306 8.69 35.57 19.66
CA THR A 306 7.31 35.70 20.13
C THR A 306 6.39 34.61 19.59
N CYS A 307 5.36 34.26 20.36
CA CYS A 307 4.36 33.29 19.95
C CYS A 307 3.43 33.88 18.88
N GLN A 308 3.32 33.20 17.75
CA GLN A 308 2.56 33.68 16.59
C GLN A 308 1.51 32.67 16.14
N LEU A 309 0.59 33.13 15.30
CA LEU A 309 -0.37 32.26 14.63
C LEU A 309 0.38 31.31 13.68
N PRO A 310 0.01 30.02 13.63
CA PRO A 310 0.48 29.12 12.59
C PRO A 310 0.19 29.73 11.22
N CYS A 311 1.22 29.77 10.39
CA CYS A 311 1.15 30.32 9.05
C CYS A 311 2.05 29.49 8.13
N THR A 312 1.72 29.51 6.85
CA THR A 312 2.47 28.92 5.76
C THR A 312 3.63 29.85 5.40
N SER A 313 4.85 29.31 5.44
CA SER A 313 6.05 30.04 5.02
C SER A 313 5.93 30.54 3.58
N ILE A 314 6.59 31.65 3.27
CA ILE A 314 6.74 32.12 1.89
C ILE A 314 7.32 31.00 1.01
N GLY A 315 6.72 30.76 -0.15
CA GLY A 315 6.99 29.64 -1.06
C GLY A 315 6.17 28.37 -0.78
N GLY A 316 5.47 28.30 0.35
CA GLY A 316 4.59 27.18 0.70
C GLY A 316 3.22 27.24 0.03
N TYR A 317 2.54 26.10 -0.06
CA TYR A 317 1.22 25.98 -0.68
C TYR A 317 0.10 26.50 0.25
N CYS A 318 -0.82 27.29 -0.28
CA CYS A 318 -1.95 27.87 0.45
C CYS A 318 -3.28 27.63 -0.28
N LEU A 319 -4.39 27.53 0.46
CA LEU A 319 -5.67 27.05 -0.05
C LEU A 319 -6.64 28.17 -0.46
N GLU A 320 -6.62 29.30 0.23
CA GLU A 320 -7.49 30.46 -0.01
C GLU A 320 -6.68 31.76 0.02
N ASP A 321 -7.21 32.83 -0.57
CA ASP A 321 -6.60 34.18 -0.62
C ASP A 321 -6.56 34.88 0.76
N SER A 322 -6.85 34.13 1.83
CA SER A 322 -6.82 34.59 3.21
C SER A 322 -5.41 34.52 3.79
N GLN A 323 -5.22 35.21 4.93
CA GLN A 323 -3.95 35.48 5.62
C GLN A 323 -3.28 34.24 6.25
N ASP A 324 -3.24 33.13 5.53
CA ASP A 324 -2.55 31.91 5.95
C ASP A 324 -1.04 32.03 5.78
N CYS A 325 -0.55 33.05 5.07
CA CYS A 325 0.87 33.21 4.76
C CYS A 325 1.59 34.05 5.81
N CYS A 326 2.79 33.59 6.17
CA CYS A 326 3.59 34.28 7.17
C CYS A 326 4.09 35.66 6.70
N ASP A 327 4.47 36.52 7.65
CA ASP A 327 5.13 37.81 7.41
C ASP A 327 4.30 38.81 6.59
N GLY A 328 2.96 38.71 6.69
CA GLY A 328 2.06 39.52 5.88
C GLY A 328 2.03 39.10 4.41
N GLY A 329 2.47 37.87 4.13
CA GLY A 329 2.34 37.27 2.81
C GLY A 329 0.89 37.13 2.39
N ILE A 330 0.69 37.02 1.08
CA ILE A 330 -0.60 36.77 0.45
C ILE A 330 -0.52 35.45 -0.32
N CYS A 331 -1.64 34.73 -0.35
CA CYS A 331 -1.75 33.55 -1.18
C CYS A 331 -1.99 33.99 -2.62
N VAL A 332 -1.04 33.72 -3.51
CA VAL A 332 -1.17 34.04 -4.94
C VAL A 332 -0.87 32.78 -5.74
N ASN A 333 -1.81 32.37 -6.59
CA ASN A 333 -1.73 31.11 -7.34
C ASN A 333 -1.42 29.91 -6.43
N LYS A 334 -2.09 29.83 -5.27
CA LYS A 334 -1.91 28.78 -4.25
C LYS A 334 -0.50 28.70 -3.66
N ILE A 335 0.32 29.74 -3.81
CA ILE A 335 1.64 29.83 -3.18
C ILE A 335 1.69 31.08 -2.32
N CYS A 336 2.17 30.95 -1.08
CA CYS A 336 2.42 32.09 -0.20
C CYS A 336 3.55 32.93 -0.75
N ARG A 337 3.28 34.20 -1.03
CA ARG A 337 4.27 35.15 -1.54
C ARG A 337 4.29 36.39 -0.68
N THR A 338 5.40 37.10 -0.68
CA THR A 338 5.40 38.49 -0.21
C THR A 338 4.39 39.29 -1.04
N PRO A 339 3.77 40.34 -0.48
CA PRO A 339 2.90 41.23 -1.25
C PRO A 339 3.57 41.64 -2.57
N CYS A 340 2.85 41.45 -3.66
CA CYS A 340 3.30 41.70 -5.02
C CYS A 340 2.23 42.52 -5.76
N LEU A 341 2.66 43.18 -6.84
CA LEU A 341 1.83 43.98 -7.74
C LEU A 341 1.09 43.07 -8.72
N ASP A 342 -0.19 43.37 -8.91
CA ASP A 342 -1.06 42.67 -9.84
C ASP A 342 -0.72 42.97 -11.30
N TYR A 343 -1.27 42.17 -12.21
CA TYR A 343 -1.12 42.39 -13.65
C TYR A 343 -1.63 43.80 -14.04
N GLY A 344 -0.85 44.53 -14.83
CA GLY A 344 -1.19 45.89 -15.27
C GLY A 344 -0.72 47.01 -14.32
N GLU A 345 -0.24 46.68 -13.13
CA GLU A 345 0.33 47.66 -12.19
C GLU A 345 1.74 48.09 -12.58
N CYS A 346 2.10 49.33 -12.25
CA CYS A 346 3.43 49.87 -12.55
C CYS A 346 4.49 49.24 -11.66
N CYS A 347 5.54 48.68 -12.25
CA CYS A 347 6.64 48.01 -11.55
C CYS A 347 8.00 48.59 -11.93
N SER A 348 8.96 48.49 -11.01
CA SER A 348 10.36 48.87 -11.26
C SER A 348 11.26 47.66 -11.45
N SER A 349 10.83 46.47 -11.02
CA SER A 349 11.59 45.24 -11.11
C SER A 349 10.69 44.00 -11.22
N ASN A 350 11.21 42.93 -11.82
CA ASN A 350 10.49 41.66 -12.00
C ASN A 350 9.91 41.10 -10.70
N SER A 351 10.66 41.20 -9.59
CA SER A 351 10.27 40.67 -8.28
C SER A 351 9.10 41.41 -7.63
N GLU A 352 8.76 42.61 -8.10
CA GLU A 352 7.59 43.33 -7.61
C GLU A 352 6.29 42.73 -8.15
N CYS A 353 6.32 42.09 -9.32
CA CYS A 353 5.14 41.54 -9.97
C CYS A 353 4.83 40.13 -9.48
N CYS A 354 3.54 39.83 -9.28
CA CYS A 354 3.12 38.48 -8.92
C CYS A 354 3.45 37.43 -10.00
N SER A 355 3.62 37.86 -11.24
CA SER A 355 4.09 37.09 -12.39
C SER A 355 5.61 36.91 -12.46
N ASN A 356 6.39 37.57 -11.59
CA ASN A 356 7.84 37.73 -11.69
C ASN A 356 8.32 38.40 -12.99
N LYS A 357 7.46 39.16 -13.68
CA LYS A 357 7.79 39.77 -14.96
C LYS A 357 7.26 41.20 -15.01
N CYS A 358 8.20 42.13 -15.06
CA CYS A 358 7.98 43.55 -15.22
C CYS A 358 8.43 43.94 -16.63
N ASN A 359 7.49 44.22 -17.52
CA ASN A 359 7.75 44.52 -18.91
C ASN A 359 7.30 45.95 -19.23
N ASP A 360 8.20 46.76 -19.77
CA ASP A 360 7.99 48.20 -20.01
C ASP A 360 7.47 48.96 -18.77
N GLY A 361 7.89 48.55 -17.58
CA GLY A 361 7.48 49.17 -16.32
C GLY A 361 6.08 48.79 -15.86
N ILE A 362 5.48 47.75 -16.45
CA ILE A 362 4.16 47.22 -16.06
C ILE A 362 4.26 45.72 -15.79
N CYS A 363 3.58 45.25 -14.75
CA CYS A 363 3.52 43.83 -14.44
C CYS A 363 2.79 43.07 -15.54
N ASP A 364 3.55 42.22 -16.24
CA ASP A 364 3.13 41.46 -17.42
C ASP A 364 3.07 39.97 -17.07
N ALA A 365 2.25 39.19 -17.75
CA ALA A 365 2.16 37.76 -17.52
C ALA A 365 3.16 37.01 -18.44
N GLU A 366 3.60 35.81 -18.03
CA GLU A 366 4.40 34.93 -18.91
C GLU A 366 3.59 34.44 -20.11
N CYS A 367 2.27 34.39 -19.95
CA CYS A 367 1.29 33.94 -20.91
C CYS A 367 0.08 34.88 -20.89
N LYS A 368 -0.62 35.00 -22.00
CA LYS A 368 -1.81 35.84 -22.15
C LYS A 368 -3.02 35.13 -21.50
N PRO A 369 -3.79 35.84 -20.65
CA PRO A 369 -5.04 35.31 -20.10
C PRO A 369 -6.10 35.12 -21.18
N ASP A 370 -7.19 34.43 -20.84
CA ASP A 370 -8.31 34.19 -21.74
C ASP A 370 -8.90 35.50 -22.31
N ALA A 371 -9.50 35.41 -23.49
CA ALA A 371 -10.03 36.54 -24.27
C ALA A 371 -8.98 37.53 -24.84
N GLN A 372 -7.68 37.32 -24.60
CA GLN A 372 -6.61 38.10 -25.20
C GLN A 372 -6.25 37.63 -26.61
N TYR A 373 -5.84 38.57 -27.47
CA TYR A 373 -5.37 38.24 -28.81
C TYR A 373 -4.08 37.41 -28.79
N CYS A 374 -4.04 36.29 -29.52
CA CYS A 374 -2.90 35.39 -29.66
C CYS A 374 -2.68 34.98 -31.11
N THR A 375 -1.46 34.56 -31.45
CA THR A 375 -1.17 33.92 -32.75
C THR A 375 -0.83 32.44 -32.64
N LYS A 376 -0.42 31.98 -31.45
CA LYS A 376 -0.05 30.59 -31.16
C LYS A 376 -0.52 30.19 -29.76
N GLY A 377 -0.85 28.92 -29.56
CA GLY A 377 -1.31 28.39 -28.27
C GLY A 377 -0.32 28.59 -27.12
N SER A 378 0.99 28.56 -27.42
CA SER A 378 2.06 28.83 -26.44
C SER A 378 2.05 30.26 -25.89
N GLU A 379 1.32 31.18 -26.51
CA GLU A 379 1.15 32.54 -25.99
C GLU A 379 0.07 32.62 -24.92
N CYS A 380 -0.80 31.61 -24.79
CA CYS A 380 -1.95 31.61 -23.89
C CYS A 380 -1.66 30.77 -22.64
N CYS A 381 -2.15 31.22 -21.48
CA CYS A 381 -1.96 30.46 -20.23
C CYS A 381 -2.65 29.09 -20.26
N SER A 382 -3.69 28.97 -21.08
CA SER A 382 -4.39 27.73 -21.40
C SER A 382 -3.65 26.81 -22.37
N GLY A 383 -2.55 27.28 -22.98
CA GLY A 383 -1.87 26.59 -24.07
C GLY A 383 -2.64 26.57 -25.40
N SER A 384 -3.81 27.22 -25.48
CA SER A 384 -4.73 27.14 -26.62
C SER A 384 -5.13 28.51 -27.15
N CYS A 385 -4.92 28.70 -28.46
CA CYS A 385 -5.25 29.91 -29.19
C CYS A 385 -6.25 29.55 -30.30
N GLN A 386 -7.49 30.01 -30.19
CA GLN A 386 -8.57 29.68 -31.12
C GLN A 386 -9.17 30.97 -31.66
N GLU A 387 -9.32 31.08 -32.97
CA GLU A 387 -9.76 32.31 -33.66
C GLU A 387 -8.96 33.57 -33.24
N ASN A 388 -7.65 33.42 -33.09
CA ASN A 388 -6.72 34.44 -32.59
C ASN A 388 -7.03 34.95 -31.17
N THR A 389 -7.74 34.17 -30.37
CA THR A 389 -8.09 34.53 -28.99
C THR A 389 -7.66 33.40 -28.05
N CYS A 390 -7.04 33.76 -26.93
CA CYS A 390 -6.71 32.80 -25.89
C CYS A 390 -8.00 32.25 -25.31
N VAL A 391 -8.13 30.93 -25.36
CA VAL A 391 -9.28 30.22 -24.84
C VAL A 391 -8.77 29.14 -23.90
N THR A 392 -9.39 28.99 -22.73
CA THR A 392 -9.20 27.78 -21.94
C THR A 392 -9.68 26.59 -22.75
N ALA A 393 -8.80 25.60 -22.96
CA ALA A 393 -9.20 24.31 -23.49
C ALA A 393 -10.19 23.72 -22.49
N CYS A 394 -11.46 23.81 -22.83
CA CYS A 394 -12.52 23.36 -21.97
C CYS A 394 -12.66 21.83 -22.08
N LEU A 395 -12.99 21.23 -20.96
CA LEU A 395 -13.27 19.81 -20.84
C LEU A 395 -14.54 19.49 -21.65
N ALA A 396 -14.42 18.50 -22.53
CA ALA A 396 -15.54 18.00 -23.32
C ALA A 396 -16.58 17.34 -22.41
N ASN A 397 -17.81 17.21 -22.91
CA ASN A 397 -18.86 16.48 -22.19
C ASN A 397 -18.37 15.06 -21.82
N SER A 398 -18.76 14.60 -20.64
CA SER A 398 -18.31 13.37 -19.98
C SER A 398 -16.89 13.37 -19.40
N GLN A 399 -16.16 14.50 -19.45
CA GLN A 399 -14.86 14.61 -18.78
C GLN A 399 -14.99 15.08 -17.33
N TYR A 400 -14.05 14.63 -16.49
CA TYR A 400 -14.05 14.93 -15.05
C TYR A 400 -13.70 16.40 -14.80
N CYS A 401 -14.51 17.09 -14.00
CA CYS A 401 -14.34 18.49 -13.63
C CYS A 401 -14.48 18.70 -12.12
N LEU A 402 -13.88 19.78 -11.63
CA LEU A 402 -13.97 20.31 -10.28
C LEU A 402 -14.84 21.58 -10.24
N PHE A 403 -14.82 22.39 -11.30
CA PHE A 403 -15.53 23.66 -11.38
C PHE A 403 -16.21 23.86 -12.74
N ASP A 404 -17.32 24.59 -12.71
CA ASP A 404 -18.15 24.87 -13.90
C ASP A 404 -17.36 25.46 -15.06
N HIS A 405 -16.44 26.40 -14.78
CA HIS A 405 -15.65 27.07 -15.81
C HIS A 405 -14.66 26.17 -16.56
N GLU A 406 -14.42 24.95 -16.07
CA GLU A 406 -13.56 23.98 -16.74
C GLU A 406 -14.30 23.29 -17.90
N CYS A 407 -15.63 23.28 -17.91
CA CYS A 407 -16.46 22.62 -18.92
C CYS A 407 -16.80 23.55 -20.09
N CYS A 408 -16.86 23.02 -21.32
CA CYS A 408 -17.15 23.83 -22.50
C CYS A 408 -18.51 24.54 -22.42
N ASP A 409 -19.49 23.86 -21.85
CA ASP A 409 -20.83 24.38 -21.63
C ASP A 409 -20.99 25.09 -20.28
N LYS A 410 -19.91 25.22 -19.49
CA LYS A 410 -19.86 25.82 -18.15
C LYS A 410 -20.70 25.12 -17.07
N HIS A 411 -20.93 23.80 -17.18
CA HIS A 411 -21.73 23.04 -16.22
C HIS A 411 -21.00 21.78 -15.77
N CYS A 412 -20.45 21.82 -14.57
CA CYS A 412 -19.79 20.71 -13.90
C CYS A 412 -20.76 20.04 -12.92
N ILE A 413 -21.52 19.07 -13.42
CA ILE A 413 -22.59 18.44 -12.64
C ILE A 413 -22.14 17.04 -12.22
N GLY A 414 -22.08 16.79 -10.91
CA GLY A 414 -21.64 15.49 -10.39
C GLY A 414 -20.16 15.18 -10.69
N ARG A 415 -19.31 16.23 -10.81
CA ARG A 415 -17.89 16.16 -11.21
C ARG A 415 -17.65 15.70 -12.64
N VAL A 416 -18.65 15.83 -13.49
CA VAL A 416 -18.55 15.54 -14.91
C VAL A 416 -19.10 16.72 -15.70
N CYS A 417 -18.39 17.11 -16.75
CA CYS A 417 -18.88 18.12 -17.67
C CYS A 417 -20.08 17.59 -18.42
N LEU A 418 -21.22 18.25 -18.27
CA LEU A 418 -22.45 17.93 -18.97
C LEU A 418 -22.94 19.18 -19.71
N HIS A 419 -23.76 18.97 -20.73
CA HIS A 419 -24.55 20.05 -21.30
C HIS A 419 -25.55 20.55 -20.24
N PRO A 420 -26.18 21.73 -20.42
CA PRO A 420 -27.24 22.20 -19.52
C PRO A 420 -28.34 21.14 -19.43
N CYS A 421 -28.53 20.58 -18.24
CA CYS A 421 -29.46 19.50 -17.97
C CYS A 421 -30.08 19.68 -16.57
N SER A 422 -31.31 19.22 -16.42
CA SER A 422 -32.10 19.17 -15.21
C SER A 422 -31.69 17.98 -14.34
N LYS A 423 -31.52 18.23 -13.04
CA LYS A 423 -31.21 17.19 -12.04
C LYS A 423 -32.44 16.33 -11.76
N GLN A 424 -32.25 15.22 -11.04
CA GLN A 424 -33.35 14.38 -10.60
C GLN A 424 -34.40 15.20 -9.83
N ASN A 425 -35.67 15.02 -10.19
CA ASN A 425 -36.85 15.76 -9.74
C ASN A 425 -36.98 17.22 -10.24
N GLU A 426 -36.16 17.66 -11.20
CA GLU A 426 -36.34 18.94 -11.88
C GLU A 426 -37.10 18.80 -13.20
N SER A 427 -37.70 19.90 -13.65
CA SER A 427 -38.54 19.91 -14.85
C SER A 427 -37.75 19.63 -16.13
N CYS A 428 -38.34 18.87 -17.05
CA CYS A 428 -37.77 18.55 -18.35
C CYS A 428 -38.87 18.58 -19.43
N ALA A 429 -38.48 18.83 -20.69
CA ALA A 429 -39.37 18.72 -21.84
C ALA A 429 -39.11 17.42 -22.63
N THR A 430 -37.85 16.99 -22.67
CA THR A 430 -37.38 15.81 -23.38
C THR A 430 -36.39 15.01 -22.55
N ALA A 431 -36.18 13.74 -22.93
CA ALA A 431 -35.21 12.86 -22.29
C ALA A 431 -33.78 13.41 -22.30
N GLN A 432 -33.42 14.19 -23.34
CA GLN A 432 -32.11 14.84 -23.42
C GLN A 432 -31.93 15.97 -22.40
N ASP A 433 -32.99 16.43 -21.74
CA ASP A 433 -32.86 17.50 -20.75
C ASP A 433 -32.38 16.97 -19.39
N CYS A 434 -32.20 15.66 -19.17
CA CYS A 434 -31.92 15.08 -17.85
C CYS A 434 -30.47 14.63 -17.66
N CYS A 435 -29.82 15.04 -16.55
CA CYS A 435 -28.38 14.86 -16.34
C CYS A 435 -27.88 13.42 -16.10
N SER A 436 -28.76 12.49 -15.74
CA SER A 436 -28.32 11.16 -15.30
C SER A 436 -29.23 10.01 -15.71
N THR A 437 -30.23 10.28 -16.56
CA THR A 437 -31.19 9.27 -17.02
C THR A 437 -31.77 9.73 -18.35
N GLU A 438 -31.80 8.85 -19.35
CA GLU A 438 -32.40 9.15 -20.67
C GLU A 438 -33.94 9.25 -20.63
N ASN A 439 -34.54 9.67 -19.51
CA ASN A 439 -35.99 9.65 -19.35
C ASN A 439 -36.53 10.88 -18.60
N CYS A 440 -37.24 11.72 -19.36
CA CYS A 440 -38.11 12.76 -18.83
C CYS A 440 -39.53 12.19 -18.63
N VAL A 441 -39.96 12.00 -17.38
CA VAL A 441 -41.23 11.35 -17.05
C VAL A 441 -42.19 12.37 -16.44
N ASN A 442 -43.35 12.56 -17.07
CA ASN A 442 -44.36 13.54 -16.65
C ASN A 442 -43.79 14.96 -16.45
N GLY A 443 -42.84 15.35 -17.31
CA GLY A 443 -42.21 16.66 -17.28
C GLY A 443 -41.18 16.84 -16.17
N VAL A 444 -40.71 15.74 -15.55
CA VAL A 444 -39.72 15.75 -14.46
C VAL A 444 -38.65 14.65 -14.68
N CYS A 445 -37.38 14.94 -14.41
CA CYS A 445 -36.28 13.97 -14.54
C CYS A 445 -36.34 12.91 -13.43
N GLY A 446 -36.55 11.63 -13.78
CA GLY A 446 -36.78 10.54 -12.82
C GLY A 446 -35.73 9.41 -12.85
N PRO A 447 -35.77 8.46 -11.88
CA PRO A 447 -34.89 7.28 -11.87
C PRO A 447 -35.20 6.29 -13.00
N ASP A 448 -34.26 5.38 -13.30
CA ASP A 448 -34.41 4.29 -14.27
C ASP A 448 -35.63 3.41 -13.96
N CYS A 449 -36.75 3.74 -14.60
CA CYS A 449 -37.99 2.99 -14.56
C CYS A 449 -38.33 2.48 -15.96
N PHE A 450 -39.00 1.34 -16.03
CA PHE A 450 -39.42 0.76 -17.28
C PHE A 450 -40.70 1.46 -17.81
N PRO A 451 -40.75 1.79 -19.12
CA PRO A 451 -41.93 2.37 -19.75
C PRO A 451 -43.08 1.35 -19.84
N SER A 452 -44.27 1.82 -20.22
CA SER A 452 -45.45 0.95 -20.31
C SER A 452 -45.22 -0.28 -21.20
N THR A 453 -45.80 -1.42 -20.85
CA THR A 453 -45.67 -2.75 -21.49
C THR A 453 -44.33 -3.47 -21.31
N TYR A 454 -43.37 -2.90 -20.59
CA TYR A 454 -42.13 -3.59 -20.23
C TYR A 454 -42.29 -4.51 -19.04
N LYS A 455 -41.51 -5.59 -19.01
CA LYS A 455 -41.57 -6.58 -17.94
C LYS A 455 -41.11 -6.02 -16.59
N CYS A 456 -41.88 -6.30 -15.55
CA CYS A 456 -41.60 -5.87 -14.19
C CYS A 456 -41.90 -6.97 -13.18
N LYS A 457 -41.29 -6.87 -12.00
CA LYS A 457 -41.56 -7.71 -10.83
C LYS A 457 -42.19 -6.93 -9.67
N LYS A 458 -41.94 -5.62 -9.59
CA LYS A 458 -42.45 -4.73 -8.54
C LYS A 458 -42.85 -3.38 -9.15
N GLY A 459 -43.86 -2.72 -8.58
CA GLY A 459 -44.41 -1.47 -9.10
C GLY A 459 -43.40 -0.32 -9.17
N ASN A 460 -42.45 -0.27 -8.24
CA ASN A 460 -41.38 0.73 -8.24
C ASN A 460 -40.35 0.57 -9.38
N GLN A 461 -40.47 -0.48 -10.19
CA GLN A 461 -39.68 -0.64 -11.42
C GLN A 461 -40.38 0.00 -12.62
N CYS A 462 -41.64 0.42 -12.50
CA CYS A 462 -42.45 0.98 -13.57
C CYS A 462 -42.60 2.47 -13.41
N CYS A 463 -42.53 3.22 -14.51
CA CYS A 463 -42.72 4.67 -14.46
C CYS A 463 -44.15 5.07 -14.04
N SER A 464 -45.13 4.17 -14.19
CA SER A 464 -46.49 4.31 -13.66
C SER A 464 -46.58 4.06 -12.15
N GLY A 465 -45.54 3.52 -11.51
CA GLY A 465 -45.59 3.01 -10.13
C GLY A 465 -46.32 1.68 -9.98
N ASP A 466 -46.92 1.15 -11.06
CA ASP A 466 -47.79 -0.01 -11.07
C ASP A 466 -47.27 -1.10 -12.02
N CYS A 467 -47.09 -2.30 -11.46
CA CYS A 467 -46.71 -3.52 -12.18
C CYS A 467 -47.85 -4.53 -12.09
N LYS A 468 -48.57 -4.78 -13.20
CA LYS A 468 -49.68 -5.73 -13.28
C LYS A 468 -49.39 -6.81 -14.31
N ASP A 469 -49.65 -8.07 -13.95
CA ASP A 469 -49.38 -9.25 -14.79
C ASP A 469 -47.93 -9.32 -15.32
N GLY A 470 -47.00 -8.76 -14.54
CA GLY A 470 -45.58 -8.71 -14.89
C GLY A 470 -45.23 -7.68 -15.95
N LEU A 471 -46.11 -6.72 -16.27
CA LEU A 471 -45.86 -5.62 -17.19
C LEU A 471 -46.17 -4.24 -16.55
N CYS A 472 -45.44 -3.21 -16.96
CA CYS A 472 -45.61 -1.84 -16.47
C CYS A 472 -46.80 -1.13 -17.12
N GLY A 473 -47.64 -0.45 -16.34
CA GLY A 473 -48.73 0.41 -16.83
C GLY A 473 -50.11 0.14 -16.20
N VAL A 474 -51.03 1.09 -16.37
CA VAL A 474 -52.44 0.98 -15.99
C VAL A 474 -53.28 0.96 -17.26
N TYR A 475 -53.76 -0.24 -17.61
CA TYR A 475 -54.62 -0.62 -18.75
C TYR A 475 -54.06 -0.40 -20.16
#